data_AF-A0A1I7SK56-F1
#
_entry.id   AF-A0A1I7SK56-F1
#
_cell.length_a   1.000
_cell.length_b   1.000
_cell.length_c   1.000
_cell.angle_alpha   90.00
_cell.angle_beta   90.00
_cell.angle_gamma   90.00
#
_symmetry.space_group_name_H-M   'P 1'
#
loop_
_entity.id
_entity.type
_entity.pdbx_description
1 polymer ?
#
loop_
_entity_poly.entity_id
_entity_poly.type
_entity_poly.pdbx_seq_one_letter_code
_entity_poly.pdbx_strand_id
1 'polypeptide(L)'
;MSQCAMPSQSPQMQIMAFLAIDWGHYPNLYFYVAPFLKRSLQDVLEDLPCSHYGQKLNLCYQMLQGILELQRLGYAHGDIKPANYMQWEVDTNK
;
A
#
# COMPACT_ATOMS: atom_id res chain seq x y z
N MET A 1 -16.19 27.20 -3.17
CA MET A 1 -15.57 25.94 -2.72
C MET A 1 -16.51 24.81 -3.10
N SER A 2 -16.38 24.27 -4.31
CA SER A 2 -17.23 23.15 -4.75
C SER A 2 -16.55 21.85 -4.39
N GLN A 3 -17.21 21.04 -3.56
CA GLN A 3 -16.82 19.66 -3.31
C GLN A 3 -17.14 18.85 -4.58
N CYS A 4 -16.11 18.36 -5.27
CA CYS A 4 -16.28 17.46 -6.40
C CYS A 4 -16.28 16.02 -5.88
N ALA A 5 -17.43 15.36 -6.02
CA ALA A 5 -17.59 13.94 -5.73
C ALA A 5 -16.72 13.10 -6.67
N MET A 6 -16.07 12.08 -6.11
CA MET A 6 -15.27 11.10 -6.85
C MET A 6 -16.15 10.34 -7.86
N PRO A 7 -15.79 10.24 -9.15
CA PRO A 7 -16.49 9.37 -10.09
C PRO A 7 -16.27 7.90 -9.68
N SER A 8 -17.26 7.03 -9.90
CA SER A 8 -17.23 5.64 -9.43
C SER A 8 -15.96 4.90 -9.90
N GLN A 9 -15.08 4.57 -8.96
CA GLN A 9 -13.71 4.11 -9.21
C GLN A 9 -13.61 2.59 -9.29
N SER A 10 -12.72 2.09 -10.16
CA SER A 10 -12.36 0.68 -10.23
C SER A 10 -11.68 0.22 -8.91
N PRO A 11 -11.79 -1.07 -8.53
CA PRO A 11 -11.28 -1.56 -7.24
C PRO A 11 -9.79 -1.29 -7.00
N GLN A 12 -8.99 -1.30 -8.07
CA GLN A 12 -7.54 -1.05 -8.03
C GLN A 12 -7.21 0.40 -7.64
N MET A 13 -8.07 1.35 -8.00
CA MET A 13 -7.86 2.79 -7.74
C MET A 13 -8.20 3.17 -6.30
N GLN A 14 -9.04 2.38 -5.63
CA GLN A 14 -9.42 2.59 -4.22
C GLN A 14 -8.31 2.19 -3.23
N ILE A 15 -7.38 1.30 -3.59
CA ILE A 15 -6.30 0.89 -2.68
C ILE A 15 -5.17 1.92 -2.65
N MET A 16 -4.86 2.54 -3.79
CA MET A 16 -3.96 3.70 -3.83
C MET A 16 -4.50 4.87 -2.98
N ALA A 17 -5.82 4.95 -2.78
CA ALA A 17 -6.46 5.96 -1.94
C ALA A 17 -6.23 5.77 -0.44
N PHE A 18 -5.81 4.59 0.05
CA PHE A 18 -5.58 4.39 1.49
C PHE A 18 -4.27 5.00 2.00
N LEU A 19 -3.29 5.22 1.12
CA LEU A 19 -2.03 5.89 1.46
C LEU A 19 -1.90 7.28 0.83
N ALA A 20 -2.85 7.71 0.00
CA ALA A 20 -2.85 9.05 -0.57
C ALA A 20 -3.13 10.10 0.52
N ILE A 21 -2.19 11.01 0.73
CA ILE A 21 -2.34 12.20 1.57
C ILE A 21 -3.18 13.25 0.83
N ASP A 22 -2.92 13.39 -0.46
CA ASP A 22 -3.60 14.35 -1.32
C ASP A 22 -3.75 13.78 -2.74
N TRP A 23 -4.59 14.39 -3.55
CA TRP A 23 -4.77 14.01 -4.95
C TRP A 23 -5.19 15.22 -5.78
N GLY A 24 -4.95 15.11 -7.08
CA GLY A 24 -5.37 16.14 -8.02
C GLY A 24 -5.56 15.58 -9.41
N HIS A 25 -6.02 16.43 -10.31
CA HIS A 25 -6.22 16.05 -11.70
C HIS A 25 -6.07 17.24 -12.64
N TYR A 26 -5.64 16.91 -13.86
CA TYR A 26 -5.78 17.71 -15.07
C TYR A 26 -6.77 16.98 -15.99
N PRO A 27 -7.23 17.59 -17.10
CA PRO A 27 -8.23 16.97 -17.98
C PRO A 27 -7.92 15.55 -18.46
N ASN A 28 -6.64 15.18 -18.55
CA ASN A 28 -6.16 13.89 -19.04
C ASN A 28 -5.21 13.16 -18.06
N LEU A 29 -5.10 13.61 -16.81
CA LEU A 29 -4.16 13.03 -15.84
C LEU A 29 -4.73 13.10 -14.44
N TYR A 30 -4.67 11.98 -13.72
CA TYR A 30 -4.87 11.93 -12.27
C TYR A 30 -3.54 11.69 -11.59
N PHE A 31 -3.29 12.38 -10.48
CA PHE A 31 -2.10 12.14 -9.66
C PHE A 31 -2.48 12.04 -8.19
N TYR A 32 -1.70 11.24 -7.46
CA TYR A 32 -1.85 11.02 -6.03
C TYR A 32 -0.55 11.39 -5.35
N VAL A 33 -0.65 12.09 -4.22
CA VAL A 33 0.47 12.40 -3.34
C VAL A 33 0.42 11.43 -2.19
N ALA A 34 1.46 10.64 -2.01
CA ALA A 34 1.57 9.65 -0.94
C ALA A 34 2.90 9.86 -0.17
N PRO A 35 2.99 9.38 1.09
CA PRO A 35 4.26 9.38 1.81
C PRO A 35 5.33 8.64 1.00
N PHE A 36 6.56 9.17 1.01
CA PHE A 36 7.68 8.43 0.47
C PHE A 36 8.04 7.30 1.44
N LEU A 37 7.89 6.07 0.99
CA LEU A 37 8.20 4.86 1.76
C LEU A 37 9.54 4.29 1.30
N LYS A 38 10.23 3.59 2.19
CA LYS A 38 11.65 3.25 2.01
C LYS A 38 11.87 2.22 0.90
N ARG A 39 11.12 1.13 0.93
CA ARG A 39 11.22 0.00 -0.02
C ARG A 39 10.02 -0.93 0.06
N SER A 40 9.87 -1.80 -0.93
CA SER A 40 8.81 -2.82 -0.94
C SER A 40 9.21 -4.07 -0.15
N LEU A 41 8.25 -4.92 0.20
CA LEU A 41 8.55 -6.23 0.80
C LEU A 41 9.23 -7.18 -0.20
N GLN A 42 9.06 -6.98 -1.50
CA GLN A 42 9.81 -7.74 -2.51
C GLN A 42 11.31 -7.49 -2.36
N ASP A 43 11.71 -6.21 -2.27
CA ASP A 43 13.11 -5.82 -2.07
C ASP A 43 13.69 -6.41 -0.77
N VAL A 44 12.89 -6.42 0.30
CA VAL A 44 13.27 -7.02 1.60
C VAL A 44 13.56 -8.52 1.46
N LEU A 45 12.74 -9.24 0.70
CA LEU A 45 12.90 -10.68 0.51
C LEU A 45 14.13 -11.00 -0.35
N GLU A 46 14.44 -10.15 -1.33
CA GLU A 46 15.62 -10.29 -2.19
C GLU A 46 16.92 -10.00 -1.45
N ASP A 47 16.92 -8.98 -0.57
CA ASP A 47 18.06 -8.63 0.28
C ASP A 47 18.35 -9.66 1.40
N LEU A 48 17.40 -10.55 1.68
CA LEU A 48 17.49 -11.56 2.74
C LEU A 48 17.40 -12.98 2.18
N PRO A 49 18.38 -13.44 1.38
CA PRO A 49 18.40 -14.80 0.83
C PRO A 49 18.41 -15.87 1.95
N CYS A 50 18.95 -15.51 3.12
CA CYS A 50 18.97 -16.35 4.33
C CYS A 50 17.94 -15.93 5.40
N SER A 51 16.85 -15.27 5.02
CA SER A 51 15.79 -14.92 5.99
C SER A 51 15.29 -16.17 6.71
N HIS A 52 15.30 -16.11 8.04
CA HIS A 52 14.77 -17.18 8.87
C HIS A 52 13.28 -17.38 8.56
N TYR A 53 12.83 -18.63 8.58
CA TYR A 53 11.43 -18.99 8.32
C TYR A 53 10.43 -18.14 9.12
N GLY A 54 10.76 -17.80 10.37
CA GLY A 54 9.95 -16.91 11.20
C GLY A 54 9.80 -15.50 10.67
N GLN A 55 10.81 -14.93 10.01
CA GLN A 55 10.72 -13.60 9.39
C GLN A 55 9.74 -13.62 8.21
N LYS A 56 9.79 -14.67 7.38
CA LYS A 56 8.84 -14.85 6.27
C LYS A 56 7.41 -14.99 6.78
N LEU A 57 7.20 -15.77 7.84
CA LEU A 57 5.89 -15.88 8.50
C LEU A 57 5.39 -14.54 9.03
N ASN A 58 6.25 -13.74 9.67
CA ASN A 58 5.87 -12.41 10.16
C ASN A 58 5.45 -11.48 9.03
N LEU A 59 6.15 -11.50 7.88
CA LEU A 59 5.77 -10.72 6.71
C LEU A 59 4.42 -11.17 6.14
N CYS A 60 4.20 -12.48 5.99
CA CYS A 60 2.91 -13.02 5.56
C CYS A 60 1.78 -12.61 6.52
N TYR A 61 2.03 -12.65 7.83
CA TYR A 61 1.06 -12.23 8.83
C TYR A 61 0.67 -10.75 8.68
N GLN A 62 1.65 -9.86 8.49
CA GLN A 62 1.40 -8.43 8.26
C GLN A 62 0.59 -8.19 6.98
N MET A 63 0.90 -8.91 5.89
CA MET A 63 0.12 -8.82 4.65
C MET A 63 -1.34 -9.27 4.86
N LEU A 64 -1.55 -10.37 5.59
CA LEU A 64 -2.89 -10.88 5.91
C LEU A 64 -3.69 -9.90 6.76
N GLN A 65 -3.06 -9.19 7.70
CA GLN A 65 -3.74 -8.14 8.49
C GLN A 65 -4.27 -7.01 7.60
N GLY A 66 -3.49 -6.57 6.60
CA GLY A 66 -3.95 -5.57 5.63
C GLY A 66 -5.15 -6.06 4.81
N ILE A 67 -5.12 -7.31 4.37
CA ILE A 67 -6.23 -7.93 3.61
C ILE A 67 -7.50 -8.02 4.47
N LEU A 68 -7.36 -8.42 5.74
CA LEU A 68 -8.48 -8.50 6.68
C LEU A 68 -9.15 -7.14 6.91
N GLU A 69 -8.36 -6.07 7.04
CA GLU A 69 -8.89 -4.72 7.20
C GLU A 69 -9.62 -4.26 5.95
N LEU A 70 -9.07 -4.52 4.76
CA LEU A 70 -9.76 -4.23 3.49
C LEU A 70 -11.08 -4.98 3.38
N GLN A 71 -11.10 -6.27 3.73
CA GLN A 71 -12.31 -7.09 3.74
C GLN A 71 -13.36 -6.53 4.72
N ARG A 72 -12.93 -6.07 5.91
CA ARG A 72 -13.81 -5.44 6.90
C ARG A 72 -14.48 -4.18 6.35
N LEU A 73 -13.76 -3.43 5.52
CA LEU A 73 -14.26 -2.22 4.85
C LEU A 73 -15.06 -2.51 3.58
N GLY A 74 -15.19 -3.79 3.18
CA GLY A 74 -15.91 -4.21 1.98
C GLY A 74 -15.11 -4.05 0.69
N TYR A 75 -13.80 -3.86 0.77
CA TYR A 75 -12.92 -3.70 -0.38
C TYR A 75 -12.09 -4.98 -0.63
N ALA A 76 -11.90 -5.31 -1.91
CA ALA A 76 -10.97 -6.35 -2.34
C ALA A 76 -9.72 -5.69 -2.95
N HIS A 77 -8.52 -6.07 -2.50
CA HIS A 77 -7.29 -5.49 -3.03
C HIS A 77 -7.07 -5.82 -4.53
N GLY A 78 -7.37 -7.05 -4.95
CA GLY A 78 -7.26 -7.47 -6.36
C GLY A 78 -5.84 -7.56 -6.96
N ASP A 79 -4.78 -7.22 -6.22
CA ASP A 79 -3.38 -7.33 -6.67
C ASP A 79 -2.45 -7.55 -5.46
N ILE A 80 -2.67 -8.65 -4.74
CA ILE A 80 -1.89 -9.00 -3.54
C ILE A 80 -0.57 -9.64 -3.98
N LYS A 81 0.53 -8.93 -3.76
CA LYS A 81 1.91 -9.42 -3.98
C LYS A 81 2.90 -8.63 -3.12
N PRO A 82 4.08 -9.19 -2.76
CA PRO A 82 5.06 -8.50 -1.92
C PRO A 82 5.46 -7.10 -2.42
N ALA A 83 5.52 -6.91 -3.74
CA ALA A 83 5.85 -5.61 -4.35
C ALA A 83 4.86 -4.48 -4.03
N ASN A 84 3.63 -4.79 -3.59
CA ASN A 84 2.61 -3.79 -3.27
C ASN A 84 2.51 -3.48 -1.76
N TYR A 85 3.40 -4.05 -0.94
CA TYR A 85 3.48 -3.76 0.48
C TYR A 85 4.78 -3.03 0.75
N MET A 86 4.71 -1.90 1.45
CA MET A 86 5.81 -0.97 1.58
C MET A 86 6.23 -0.81 3.05
N GLN A 87 7.53 -0.66 3.28
CA GLN A 87 8.10 -0.44 4.61
C GLN A 87 8.21 1.07 4.90
N TRP A 88 7.69 1.49 6.05
CA TRP A 88 7.96 2.83 6.58
C TRP A 88 9.44 3.00 6.88
N GLU A 89 9.96 4.21 6.66
CA GLU A 89 11.29 4.55 7.15
C GLU A 89 11.26 4.57 8.68
N VAL A 90 12.00 3.65 9.30
CA VAL A 90 12.17 3.64 10.75
C VAL A 90 13.19 4.72 11.08
N ASP A 91 12.75 5.75 11.78
CA ASP A 91 13.59 6.83 12.28
C ASP A 91 14.55 6.27 13.34
N THR A 92 15.80 5.98 12.97
CA THR A 92 16.78 5.32 13.86
C THR A 92 17.37 6.25 14.92
N ASN A 93 16.89 7.50 15.01
CA ASN A 93 17.36 8.53 15.94
C ASN A 93 16.39 8.77 17.12
N LYS A 94 15.54 7.80 17.47
CA LYS A 94 14.68 7.86 18.66
C LYS A 94 15.10 6.85 19.73
#